data_AF-A0A0F9R338-F1
#
_entry.id   AF-A0A0F9R338-F1
#
_cell.length_a   1.000
_cell.length_b   1.000
_cell.length_c   1.000
_cell.angle_alpha   90.00
_cell.angle_beta   90.00
_cell.angle_gamma   90.00
#
_symmetry.space_group_name_H-M   'P 1'
#
loop_
_entity.id
_entity.type
_entity.pdbx_description
1 polymer ?
#
loop_
_entity_poly.entity_id
_entity_poly.type
_entity_poly.pdbx_seq_one_letter_code
_entity_poly.pdbx_strand_id
1 'polypeptide(L)'
;MPRIQGTSYRRWHRRGGKYRRVQSFPTDTMLQRVRAAFVMSLPTVTWTQFGVIYRLHNKGDFSGTLEHTHEAILETTDAAIDARARLWNITDGVEVSGSRIATKETTPTRVRSGPLMIPDGDKEYRSEFGS
;
A
#
# COMPACT_ATOMS: atom_id res chain seq x y z
N MET A 1 -30.63 29.79 -6.11
CA MET A 1 -29.91 28.97 -7.12
C MET A 1 -30.52 29.26 -8.49
N PRO A 2 -29.77 29.74 -9.49
CA PRO A 2 -30.35 30.05 -10.79
C PRO A 2 -30.56 28.77 -11.62
N ARG A 3 -31.80 28.55 -12.05
CA ARG A 3 -32.22 27.41 -12.87
C ARG A 3 -31.95 27.73 -14.34
N ILE A 4 -30.86 27.19 -14.89
CA ILE A 4 -30.55 27.28 -16.33
C ILE A 4 -31.56 26.39 -17.07
N GLN A 5 -32.56 27.01 -17.71
CA GLN A 5 -33.49 26.31 -18.59
C GLN A 5 -32.82 26.14 -19.95
N GLY A 6 -32.44 24.91 -20.30
CA GLY A 6 -31.94 24.57 -21.63
C GLY A 6 -33.05 24.76 -22.67
N THR A 7 -32.94 25.78 -23.50
CA THR A 7 -33.80 25.99 -24.67
C THR A 7 -33.43 24.98 -25.76
N SER A 8 -34.16 23.87 -25.86
CA SER A 8 -34.05 22.96 -27.00
C SER A 8 -34.68 23.60 -28.24
N TYR A 9 -33.87 23.98 -29.24
CA TYR A 9 -34.38 24.42 -30.55
C TYR A 9 -34.92 23.21 -31.32
N ARG A 10 -36.18 23.28 -31.77
CA ARG A 10 -36.82 22.24 -32.61
C ARG A 10 -36.96 22.76 -34.04
N ARG A 11 -36.13 22.27 -34.96
CA ARG A 11 -36.23 22.58 -36.40
C ARG A 11 -37.03 21.48 -37.11
N TRP A 12 -38.10 21.87 -37.78
CA TRP A 12 -38.93 20.97 -38.62
C TRP A 12 -38.56 21.16 -40.09
N HIS A 13 -38.36 20.05 -40.82
CA HIS A 13 -38.29 20.08 -42.28
C HIS A 13 -39.49 19.34 -42.87
N ARG A 14 -40.23 20.01 -43.76
CA ARG A 14 -41.39 19.45 -44.47
C ARG A 14 -40.93 18.87 -45.81
N ARG A 15 -41.11 17.56 -46.01
CA ARG A 15 -41.05 16.93 -47.33
C ARG A 15 -42.13 15.85 -47.42
N GLY A 16 -43.06 15.97 -48.36
CA GLY A 16 -44.02 14.90 -48.69
C GLY A 16 -45.06 14.54 -47.63
N GLY A 17 -45.53 15.51 -46.83
CA GLY A 17 -46.73 15.33 -46.00
C GLY A 17 -46.62 14.39 -44.79
N LYS A 18 -45.42 13.86 -44.47
CA LYS A 18 -45.18 13.04 -43.28
C LYS A 18 -44.16 13.71 -42.36
N TYR A 19 -44.50 13.90 -41.09
CA TYR A 19 -43.58 14.38 -40.07
C TYR A 19 -42.70 13.22 -39.59
N ARG A 20 -41.39 13.28 -39.85
CA ARG A 20 -40.43 12.32 -39.29
C ARG A 20 -39.62 13.01 -38.21
N ARG A 21 -39.66 12.48 -36.98
CA ARG A 21 -38.88 12.98 -35.85
C ARG A 21 -37.41 12.63 -36.11
N VAL A 22 -36.56 13.61 -36.38
CA VAL A 22 -35.11 13.43 -36.36
C VAL A 22 -34.66 13.65 -34.93
N GLN A 23 -34.30 12.57 -34.24
CA GLN A 23 -33.75 12.64 -32.90
C GLN A 23 -32.31 13.16 -33.01
N SER A 24 -32.11 14.46 -32.85
CA SER A 24 -30.79 15.03 -32.63
C SER A 24 -30.33 14.61 -31.24
N PHE A 25 -29.33 13.73 -31.17
CA PHE A 25 -28.67 13.40 -29.92
C PHE A 25 -27.89 14.64 -29.45
N PRO A 26 -28.10 15.13 -28.22
CA PRO A 26 -27.29 16.21 -27.69
C PRO A 26 -25.83 15.73 -27.62
N THR A 27 -24.94 16.50 -28.25
CA THR A 27 -23.50 16.23 -28.38
C THR A 27 -22.81 16.03 -27.02
N ASP A 28 -23.46 16.42 -25.93
CA ASP A 28 -23.00 16.24 -24.54
C ASP A 28 -22.98 14.79 -24.05
N THR A 29 -23.65 13.85 -24.74
CA THR A 29 -23.68 12.44 -24.31
C THR A 29 -22.44 11.64 -24.71
N MET A 30 -21.58 12.16 -25.59
CA MET A 30 -20.33 11.49 -26.00
C MET A 30 -19.17 11.74 -25.02
N LEU A 31 -19.19 12.84 -24.27
CA LEU A 31 -18.17 13.17 -23.26
C LEU A 31 -18.41 12.52 -21.89
N GLN A 32 -19.58 11.89 -21.69
CA GLN A 32 -19.86 11.06 -20.52
C GLN A 32 -19.61 9.57 -20.75
N ARG A 33 -18.79 9.19 -21.75
CA ARG A 33 -18.09 7.90 -21.69
C ARG A 33 -17.09 7.97 -20.56
N VAL A 34 -17.63 7.68 -19.38
CA VAL A 34 -17.01 7.50 -18.08
C VAL A 34 -15.53 7.16 -18.27
N ARG A 35 -14.69 8.14 -17.96
CA ARG A 35 -13.32 7.88 -17.53
C ARG A 35 -13.44 7.04 -16.27
N ALA A 36 -13.54 5.73 -16.43
CA ALA A 36 -13.29 4.81 -15.34
C ALA A 36 -11.82 5.03 -15.00
N ALA A 37 -11.55 5.87 -14.02
CA ALA A 37 -10.24 5.97 -13.43
C ALA A 37 -9.96 4.58 -12.88
N PHE A 38 -9.10 3.82 -13.57
CA PHE A 38 -8.52 2.62 -13.02
C PHE A 38 -7.70 3.06 -11.82
N VAL A 39 -8.30 3.01 -10.64
CA VAL A 39 -7.59 3.25 -9.39
C VAL A 39 -6.76 1.99 -9.16
N MET A 40 -5.48 2.04 -9.56
CA MET A 40 -4.52 1.05 -9.09
C MET A 40 -4.41 1.21 -7.57
N SER A 41 -5.03 0.29 -6.82
CA SER A 41 -4.67 0.13 -5.41
C SER A 41 -3.25 -0.43 -5.38
N LEU A 42 -2.34 0.29 -4.73
CA LEU A 42 -1.01 -0.24 -4.46
C LEU A 42 -1.15 -1.52 -3.62
N PRO A 43 -0.35 -2.56 -3.88
CA PRO A 43 -0.36 -3.76 -3.04
C PRO A 43 -0.07 -3.34 -1.60
N THR A 44 -0.93 -3.76 -0.68
CA THR A 44 -0.72 -3.56 0.76
C THR A 44 0.15 -4.71 1.26
N VAL A 45 1.26 -4.39 1.92
CA VAL A 45 2.14 -5.39 2.53
C VAL A 45 1.42 -6.01 3.73
N THR A 46 1.27 -7.33 3.73
CA THR A 46 0.72 -8.07 4.86
C THR A 46 1.85 -8.58 5.74
N TRP A 47 1.81 -8.23 7.04
CA TRP A 47 2.81 -8.67 8.00
C TRP A 47 2.32 -9.92 8.71
N THR A 48 3.08 -11.00 8.56
CA THR A 48 2.88 -12.27 9.23
C THR A 48 3.86 -12.38 10.39
N GLN A 49 3.35 -12.75 11.55
CA GLN A 49 4.19 -13.06 12.71
C GLN A 49 4.84 -14.43 12.47
N PHE A 50 6.15 -14.51 12.65
CA PHE A 50 6.86 -15.77 12.47
C PHE A 50 7.42 -16.25 13.80
N GLY A 51 6.97 -17.43 14.22
CA GLY A 51 7.32 -18.02 15.50
C GLY A 51 6.78 -17.24 16.71
N VAL A 52 7.17 -17.73 17.90
CA VAL A 52 6.90 -17.12 19.21
C VAL A 52 8.24 -16.66 19.78
N ILE A 53 8.93 -15.78 19.04
CA ILE A 53 10.16 -15.18 19.57
C ILE A 53 9.77 -13.84 20.17
N TYR A 54 9.41 -13.89 21.44
CA TYR A 54 9.29 -12.73 22.29
C TYR A 54 10.56 -12.62 23.11
N ARG A 55 11.24 -11.49 23.01
CA ARG A 55 12.40 -11.22 23.85
C ARG A 55 12.14 -9.97 24.68
N LEU A 56 12.20 -10.14 25.99
CA LEU A 56 12.33 -9.03 26.92
C LEU A 56 13.71 -8.40 26.72
N HIS A 57 13.77 -7.10 26.50
CA HIS A 57 15.02 -6.38 26.36
C HIS A 57 15.27 -5.48 27.56
N ASN A 58 16.07 -5.92 28.52
CA ASN A 58 16.55 -5.05 29.59
C ASN A 58 18.02 -4.71 29.34
N LYS A 59 18.36 -3.42 29.19
CA LYS A 59 19.75 -3.01 28.94
C LYS A 59 20.69 -3.37 30.08
N GLY A 60 20.18 -3.48 31.32
CA GLY A 60 20.94 -3.93 32.48
C GLY A 60 21.50 -5.35 32.34
N ASP A 61 20.94 -6.16 31.43
CA ASP A 61 21.42 -7.51 31.13
C ASP A 61 22.71 -7.52 30.30
N PHE A 62 23.14 -6.35 29.80
CA PHE A 62 24.26 -6.22 28.89
C PHE A 62 25.29 -5.19 29.40
N SER A 63 26.56 -5.41 29.07
CA SER A 63 27.64 -4.48 29.38
C SER A 63 28.11 -3.70 28.14
N GLY A 64 28.61 -2.48 28.34
CA GLY A 64 29.13 -1.62 27.26
C GLY A 64 28.05 -0.90 26.44
N THR A 65 28.47 -0.28 25.33
CA THR A 65 27.53 0.31 24.36
C THR A 65 26.97 -0.80 23.49
N LEU A 66 25.69 -1.09 23.67
CA LEU A 66 24.97 -2.07 22.85
C LEU A 66 24.67 -1.50 21.46
N GLU A 67 25.15 -2.17 20.43
CA GLU A 67 24.67 -2.00 19.06
C GLU A 67 23.83 -3.23 18.68
N HIS A 68 22.52 -3.04 18.57
CA HIS A 68 21.62 -4.09 18.11
C HIS A 68 21.51 -4.05 16.60
N THR A 69 21.39 -5.22 15.98
CA THR A 69 21.03 -5.35 14.56
C THR A 69 19.91 -6.37 14.41
N HIS A 70 19.09 -6.18 13.39
CA HIS A 70 18.06 -7.14 13.01
C HIS A 70 18.48 -7.83 11.71
N GLU A 71 18.31 -9.14 11.67
CA GLU A 71 18.72 -9.97 10.53
C GLU A 71 17.69 -11.03 10.23
N ALA A 72 17.56 -11.34 8.94
CA ALA A 72 16.79 -12.47 8.46
C ALA A 72 17.43 -13.05 7.20
N ILE A 73 17.19 -14.34 6.97
CA ILE A 73 17.37 -14.95 5.65
C ILE A 73 16.04 -14.79 4.91
N LEU A 74 16.08 -14.12 3.77
CA LEU A 74 14.90 -13.77 2.98
C LEU A 74 15.09 -14.28 1.55
N GLU A 75 13.98 -14.70 0.94
CA GLU A 75 13.89 -15.01 -0.49
C GLU A 75 12.48 -14.69 -0.99
N THR A 76 12.34 -14.44 -2.28
CA THR A 76 11.07 -14.28 -2.97
C THR A 76 11.01 -15.21 -4.18
N THR A 77 9.83 -15.70 -4.56
CA THR A 77 9.66 -16.41 -5.83
C THR A 77 9.55 -15.46 -7.03
N ASP A 78 9.36 -14.16 -6.78
CA ASP A 78 9.19 -13.12 -7.79
C ASP A 78 10.13 -11.94 -7.49
N ALA A 79 11.13 -11.73 -8.36
CA ALA A 79 12.10 -10.65 -8.25
C ALA A 79 11.50 -9.24 -8.42
N ALA A 80 10.22 -9.11 -8.78
CA ALA A 80 9.51 -7.84 -8.77
C ALA A 80 9.01 -7.45 -7.36
N ILE A 81 8.89 -8.42 -6.45
CA ILE A 81 8.30 -8.27 -5.11
C ILE A 81 9.39 -8.37 -4.04
N ASP A 82 9.42 -7.44 -3.09
CA ASP A 82 10.35 -7.58 -1.96
C ASP A 82 9.81 -8.60 -0.95
N ALA A 83 10.66 -9.56 -0.57
CA ALA A 83 10.52 -10.24 0.70
C ALA A 83 11.05 -9.31 1.81
N ARG A 84 10.28 -9.13 2.89
CA ARG A 84 10.57 -8.14 3.93
C ARG A 84 10.60 -8.77 5.32
N ALA A 85 11.40 -8.21 6.22
CA ALA A 85 11.28 -8.46 7.64
C ALA A 85 11.47 -7.18 8.45
N ARG A 86 10.88 -7.10 9.64
CA ARG A 86 11.01 -5.97 10.57
C ARG A 86 10.97 -6.45 12.02
N LEU A 87 11.43 -5.59 12.93
CA LEU A 87 11.23 -5.77 14.36
C LEU A 87 10.02 -4.93 14.81
N TRP A 88 9.06 -5.57 15.48
CA TRP A 88 7.88 -4.95 16.04
C TRP A 88 7.98 -4.88 17.56
N ASN A 89 7.79 -3.68 18.12
CA ASN A 89 7.69 -3.47 19.56
C ASN A 89 6.24 -3.75 19.98
N ILE A 90 6.05 -4.86 20.68
CA ILE A 90 4.73 -5.34 21.10
C ILE A 90 4.19 -4.44 22.20
N THR A 91 5.06 -4.03 23.13
CA THR A 91 4.70 -3.18 24.26
C THR A 91 4.13 -1.84 23.82
N ASP A 92 4.79 -1.19 22.86
CA ASP A 92 4.39 0.15 22.39
C ASP A 92 3.47 0.09 21.16
N GLY A 93 3.27 -1.09 20.55
CA GLY A 93 2.44 -1.26 19.36
C GLY A 93 2.96 -0.51 18.14
N VAL A 94 4.29 -0.44 17.96
CA VAL A 94 4.93 0.29 16.86
C VAL A 94 6.12 -0.47 16.27
N GLU A 95 6.46 -0.16 15.02
CA GLU A 95 7.66 -0.69 14.36
C GLU A 95 8.92 -0.04 14.94
N VAL A 96 9.98 -0.83 15.13
CA VAL A 96 11.27 -0.29 15.53
C VAL A 96 11.93 0.39 14.33
N SER A 97 12.19 1.69 14.45
CA SER A 97 12.77 2.50 13.39
C SER A 97 14.11 1.92 12.91
N GLY A 98 14.31 1.86 11.59
CA GLY A 98 15.52 1.32 10.96
C GLY A 98 15.64 -0.21 10.96
N SER A 99 14.72 -0.95 11.58
CA SER A 99 14.78 -2.42 11.65
C SER A 99 14.34 -3.14 10.38
N ARG A 100 13.62 -2.45 9.49
CA ARG A 100 13.07 -3.03 8.27
C ARG A 100 14.19 -3.37 7.29
N ILE A 101 14.20 -4.62 6.87
CA ILE A 101 15.10 -5.18 5.85
C ILE A 101 14.28 -5.81 4.72
N ALA A 102 14.83 -5.82 3.51
CA ALA A 102 14.16 -6.30 2.33
C ALA A 102 15.15 -6.88 1.31
N THR A 103 14.70 -7.82 0.49
CA THR A 103 15.44 -8.32 -0.68
C THR A 103 14.48 -8.73 -1.80
N LYS A 104 14.98 -8.69 -3.04
CA LYS A 104 14.33 -9.22 -4.24
C LYS A 104 14.99 -10.49 -4.76
N GLU A 105 15.97 -11.00 -4.02
CA GLU A 105 16.70 -12.20 -4.41
C GLU A 105 15.78 -13.42 -4.41
N THR A 106 15.87 -14.21 -5.47
CA THR A 106 15.13 -15.47 -5.62
C THR A 106 15.88 -16.67 -5.05
N THR A 107 16.92 -16.41 -4.26
CA THR A 107 17.69 -17.39 -3.53
C THR A 107 17.87 -16.92 -2.09
N PRO A 108 17.98 -17.84 -1.10
CA PRO A 108 18.10 -17.48 0.31
C PRO A 108 19.25 -16.51 0.56
N THR A 109 18.91 -15.27 0.93
CA THR A 109 19.87 -14.19 1.12
C THR A 109 19.77 -13.65 2.53
N ARG A 110 20.90 -13.61 3.24
CA ARG A 110 20.97 -12.97 4.56
C ARG A 110 21.01 -11.45 4.40
N VAL A 111 20.06 -10.76 5.00
CA VAL A 111 19.98 -9.30 5.03
C VAL A 111 20.07 -8.81 6.48
N ARG A 112 20.82 -7.74 6.71
CA ARG A 112 21.05 -7.14 8.04
C ARG A 112 20.70 -5.65 8.02
N SER A 113 20.06 -5.16 9.08
CA SER A 113 19.78 -3.74 9.28
C SER A 113 21.04 -2.94 9.62
N GLY A 114 20.94 -1.62 9.60
CA GLY A 114 21.90 -0.79 10.34
C GLY A 114 21.79 -1.00 11.86
N PRO A 115 22.67 -0.34 12.64
CA PRO A 115 22.55 -0.31 14.10
C PRO A 115 21.20 0.23 14.54
N LEU A 116 20.61 -0.43 15.54
CA LEU A 116 19.30 -0.09 16.10
C LEU A 116 19.45 0.46 17.51
N MET A 117 18.75 1.57 17.75
CA MET A 117 18.61 2.14 19.08
C MET A 117 17.37 1.52 19.75
N ILE A 118 17.59 0.49 20.55
CA ILE A 118 16.53 -0.10 21.36
C ILE A 118 16.58 0.58 22.74
N PRO A 119 15.53 1.32 23.13
CA PRO A 119 15.52 2.05 24.39
C PRO A 119 15.40 1.10 25.59
N ASP A 120 15.97 1.52 26.71
CA ASP A 120 15.95 0.80 27.98
C ASP A 120 14.52 0.62 28.50
N GLY A 121 14.25 -0.52 29.12
CA GLY A 121 13.01 -0.83 29.81
C GLY A 121 12.48 -2.21 29.44
N ASP A 122 11.60 -2.77 30.26
CA ASP A 122 11.04 -4.11 30.09
C ASP A 122 10.05 -4.17 28.91
N LYS A 123 10.59 -4.16 27.68
CA LYS A 123 9.83 -4.19 26.43
C LYS A 123 9.97 -5.52 25.72
N GLU A 124 8.89 -5.94 25.09
CA GLU A 124 8.81 -7.16 24.30
C GLU A 124 8.86 -6.84 22.80
N TYR A 125 9.70 -7.59 22.09
CA TYR A 125 9.89 -7.45 20.65
C TYR A 125 9.65 -8.78 19.94
N ARG A 126 9.15 -8.71 18.69
CA ARG A 126 9.06 -9.85 17.76
C ARG A 126 9.54 -9.48 16.37
N SER A 127 10.01 -10.48 15.63
CA SER A 127 10.20 -10.34 14.18
C SER A 127 8.88 -10.61 13.43
N GLU A 128 8.65 -9.82 12.39
CA GLU A 128 7.54 -9.99 11.45
C GLU A 128 8.07 -10.05 10.02
N PHE A 129 7.40 -10.82 9.18
CA PHE A 129 7.75 -11.02 7.78
C PHE A 129 6.64 -10.49 6.88
N GLY A 130 7.01 -9.81 5.81
CA GLY A 130 6.09 -9.18 4.88
C GLY A 130 6.24 -9.74 3.48
N SER A 131 5.10 -10.09 2.88
CA SER A 131 4.93 -10.35 1.44
C SER A 131 3.94 -9.37 0.85
#